data_AF-A0AAJ5X531-F1
#
_entry.id   AF-A0AAJ5X531-F1
#
_cell.length_a   1.000
_cell.length_b   1.000
_cell.length_c   1.000
_cell.angle_alpha   90.00
_cell.angle_beta   90.00
_cell.angle_gamma   90.00
#
_symmetry.space_group_name_H-M   'P 1'
#
loop_
_entity.id
_entity.type
_entity.pdbx_description
1 polymer ?
#
loop_
_entity_poly.entity_id
_entity_poly.type
_entity_poly.pdbx_seq_one_letter_code
_entity_poly.pdbx_strand_id
1 'polypeptide(L)'
;MRRPAGMIALAALLAGCGGKEEASPTPAANTLAVAEAAALPEPDLAACPKAEPAEELQRGKPLAIPAAFGKLVRSDLYRLAVVTATGATVCVDTSWIEAIDRAAASPDGRFFSFDWTGYEAGGHVVIDRTGKGQVVDTGATPLTAPGGKRLASVEISASGFGSLNAFAVWDILPVGLKEIAHVEDGLPTDGEWRKGSWHGDRCVTLSYVRSERIPENYEDLPKVAGDPWFAAAANKWKPLPGDCPHF
;
A
#
# COMPACT_ATOMS: atom_id res chain seq x y z
N MET A 1 -17.30 23.27 -42.49
CA MET A 1 -17.88 24.35 -41.67
C MET A 1 -16.84 24.75 -40.63
N ARG A 2 -16.30 25.97 -40.73
CA ARG A 2 -15.21 26.50 -39.89
C ARG A 2 -15.80 27.17 -38.65
N ARG A 3 -15.30 26.86 -37.46
CA ARG A 3 -15.58 27.62 -36.22
C ARG A 3 -14.31 28.39 -35.82
N PRO A 4 -14.40 29.70 -35.54
CA PRO A 4 -13.24 30.51 -35.16
C PRO A 4 -12.92 30.40 -33.67
N ALA A 5 -11.62 30.52 -33.38
CA ALA A 5 -11.04 30.65 -32.06
C ALA A 5 -11.37 32.02 -31.45
N GLY A 6 -11.74 32.03 -30.16
CA GLY A 6 -11.89 33.24 -29.36
C GLY A 6 -10.69 33.40 -28.42
N MET A 7 -9.81 34.36 -28.73
CA MET A 7 -8.86 34.94 -27.79
C MET A 7 -9.60 35.83 -26.79
N ILE A 8 -9.31 35.68 -25.50
CA ILE A 8 -9.59 36.71 -24.50
C ILE A 8 -8.24 37.17 -23.93
N ALA A 9 -7.99 38.47 -24.05
CA ALA A 9 -6.82 39.16 -23.57
C ALA A 9 -7.21 40.19 -22.49
N LEU A 10 -6.25 40.41 -21.58
CA LEU A 10 -6.03 41.58 -20.71
C LEU A 10 -7.08 41.92 -19.62
N ALA A 11 -6.58 41.94 -18.37
CA ALA A 11 -6.60 43.16 -17.56
C ALA A 11 -5.48 43.12 -16.52
N ALA A 12 -4.52 44.03 -16.67
CA ALA A 12 -3.54 44.39 -15.64
C ALA A 12 -4.19 45.33 -14.63
N LEU A 13 -3.89 45.15 -13.34
CA LEU A 13 -4.12 46.16 -12.31
C LEU A 13 -2.84 46.31 -11.48
N LEU A 14 -2.26 47.50 -11.58
CA LEU A 14 -1.13 48.01 -10.80
C LEU A 14 -1.64 48.79 -9.58
N ALA A 15 -0.76 48.83 -8.58
CA ALA A 15 -0.56 49.86 -7.56
C ALA A 15 -1.49 49.92 -6.34
N GLY A 16 -0.84 49.81 -5.17
CA GLY A 16 -1.36 50.13 -3.85
C GLY A 16 -0.28 50.02 -2.78
N CYS A 17 0.62 50.99 -2.70
CA CYS A 17 1.56 51.18 -1.58
C CYS A 17 0.81 51.74 -0.35
N GLY A 18 1.06 51.21 0.85
CA GLY A 18 0.50 51.79 2.07
C GLY A 18 0.84 51.06 3.37
N GLY A 19 2.05 51.30 3.87
CA GLY A 19 2.50 51.35 5.29
C GLY A 19 1.82 50.52 6.39
N LYS A 20 2.63 49.70 7.07
CA LYS A 20 3.00 49.88 8.49
C LYS A 20 4.03 48.81 8.86
N GLU A 21 5.25 49.25 9.13
CA GLU A 21 6.34 48.41 9.63
C GLU A 21 6.19 48.32 11.15
N GLU A 22 5.37 47.39 11.62
CA GLU A 22 5.38 46.96 13.02
C GLU A 22 6.59 46.03 13.22
N ALA A 23 7.51 46.47 14.07
CA ALA A 23 8.66 45.70 14.49
C ALA A 23 8.18 44.36 15.09
N SER A 24 8.38 43.28 14.32
CA SER A 24 8.11 41.93 14.78
C SER A 24 9.08 41.58 15.89
N PRO A 25 8.61 41.06 17.04
CA PRO A 25 9.51 40.58 18.09
C PRO A 25 10.39 39.48 17.51
N THR A 26 11.71 39.64 17.66
CA THR A 26 12.69 38.61 17.32
C THR A 26 12.30 37.32 18.03
N PRO A 27 11.97 36.23 17.30
CA PRO A 27 11.76 34.95 17.95
C PRO A 27 13.09 34.54 18.57
N ALA A 28 13.10 34.41 19.89
CA ALA A 28 14.20 33.77 20.59
C ALA A 28 14.46 32.43 19.90
N ALA A 29 15.70 32.25 19.43
CA ALA A 29 16.15 31.00 18.87
C ALA A 29 16.08 29.93 19.96
N ASN A 30 14.93 29.25 20.05
CA ASN A 30 14.83 27.97 20.70
C ASN A 30 15.66 27.00 19.85
N THR A 31 16.94 26.91 20.17
CA THR A 31 17.77 25.75 19.85
C THR A 31 17.13 24.54 20.52
N LEU A 32 16.12 23.97 19.86
CA LEU A 32 15.69 22.61 20.11
C LEU A 32 16.90 21.76 19.75
N ALA A 33 17.60 21.27 20.78
CA ALA A 33 18.61 20.25 20.62
C ALA A 33 17.93 19.08 19.90
N VAL A 34 18.25 18.90 18.62
CA VAL A 34 17.84 17.72 17.87
C VAL A 34 18.57 16.58 18.54
N ALA A 35 17.84 15.81 19.36
CA ALA A 35 18.37 14.59 19.93
C ALA A 35 18.89 13.74 18.77
N GLU A 36 20.19 13.48 18.79
CA GLU A 36 20.86 12.63 17.82
C GLU A 36 20.15 11.28 17.86
N ALA A 37 19.41 10.97 16.79
CA ALA A 37 18.65 9.74 16.71
C ALA A 37 19.65 8.58 16.76
N ALA A 38 19.62 7.81 17.85
CA ALA A 38 20.45 6.62 17.99
C ALA A 38 20.26 5.74 16.75
N ALA A 39 21.38 5.25 16.19
CA ALA A 39 21.34 4.36 15.04
C ALA A 39 20.47 3.14 15.39
N LEU A 40 19.51 2.82 14.52
CA LEU A 40 18.71 1.61 14.66
C LEU A 40 19.63 0.38 14.63
N PRO A 41 19.37 -0.65 15.46
CA PRO A 41 20.12 -1.90 15.39
C PRO A 41 19.92 -2.55 14.01
N GLU A 42 20.86 -3.41 13.63
CA GLU A 42 20.68 -4.21 12.40
C GLU A 42 19.58 -5.27 12.58
N PRO A 43 18.85 -5.65 11.51
CA PRO A 43 17.86 -6.72 11.58
C PRO A 43 18.50 -8.07 11.95
N ASP A 44 17.91 -8.77 12.92
CA ASP A 44 18.47 -10.01 13.49
C ASP A 44 17.77 -11.28 12.96
N LEU A 45 18.37 -11.94 11.97
CA LEU A 45 17.88 -13.22 11.44
C LEU A 45 17.94 -14.37 12.47
N ALA A 46 18.81 -14.29 13.48
CA ALA A 46 18.89 -15.31 14.53
C ALA A 46 17.72 -15.22 15.52
N ALA A 47 17.12 -14.02 15.66
CA ALA A 47 15.90 -13.83 16.44
C ALA A 47 14.65 -14.41 15.77
N CYS A 48 14.72 -14.72 14.47
CA CYS A 48 13.57 -15.28 13.75
C CYS A 48 13.37 -16.77 14.05
N PRO A 49 12.10 -17.23 14.21
CA PRO A 49 11.80 -18.64 14.27
C PRO A 49 12.41 -19.37 13.08
N LYS A 50 12.81 -20.63 13.26
CA LYS A 50 13.20 -21.46 12.11
C LYS A 50 11.94 -21.72 11.28
N ALA A 51 12.06 -21.52 9.97
CA ALA A 51 11.04 -21.92 9.02
C ALA A 51 11.41 -23.31 8.48
N GLU A 52 10.39 -24.16 8.32
CA GLU A 52 10.55 -25.42 7.63
C GLU A 52 10.65 -25.15 6.13
N PRO A 53 11.54 -25.82 5.38
CA PRO A 53 11.56 -25.73 3.94
C PRO A 53 10.21 -26.17 3.36
N ALA A 54 9.62 -25.38 2.46
CA ALA A 54 8.52 -25.86 1.65
C ALA A 54 9.07 -26.94 0.69
N GLU A 55 8.42 -28.12 0.64
CA GLU A 55 8.89 -29.27 -0.15
C GLU A 55 9.09 -28.95 -1.64
N GLU A 56 8.30 -28.00 -2.15
CA GLU A 56 8.27 -27.61 -3.56
C GLU A 56 9.27 -26.49 -3.91
N LEU A 57 9.84 -25.80 -2.91
CA LEU A 57 10.66 -24.62 -3.14
C LEU A 57 12.15 -24.97 -3.29
N GLN A 58 12.72 -24.69 -4.48
CA GLN A 58 14.12 -24.98 -4.81
C GLN A 58 15.03 -23.74 -4.78
N ARG A 59 14.72 -22.73 -3.95
CA ARG A 59 15.54 -21.53 -3.89
C ARG A 59 16.90 -21.84 -3.23
N GLY A 60 17.97 -21.76 -4.04
CA GLY A 60 19.35 -22.01 -3.59
C GLY A 60 20.10 -20.81 -2.98
N LYS A 61 19.47 -19.63 -2.91
CA LYS A 61 20.09 -18.39 -2.40
C LYS A 61 19.07 -17.51 -1.66
N PRO A 62 19.50 -16.64 -0.72
CA PRO A 62 18.60 -15.69 -0.06
C PRO A 62 17.82 -14.79 -1.04
N LEU A 63 16.69 -14.24 -0.60
CA LEU A 63 15.92 -13.29 -1.40
C LEU A 63 16.78 -12.07 -1.68
N ALA A 64 16.74 -11.58 -2.92
CA ALA A 64 17.50 -10.39 -3.29
C ALA A 64 16.84 -9.14 -2.69
N ILE A 65 17.43 -8.59 -1.63
CA ILE A 65 16.97 -7.32 -1.04
C ILE A 65 17.59 -6.15 -1.81
N PRO A 66 16.79 -5.19 -2.31
CA PRO A 66 17.36 -3.99 -2.92
C PRO A 66 18.28 -3.25 -1.94
N ALA A 67 19.46 -2.83 -2.41
CA ALA A 67 20.52 -2.29 -1.56
C ALA A 67 20.06 -1.11 -0.68
N ALA A 68 19.11 -0.30 -1.16
CA ALA A 68 18.50 0.80 -0.42
C ALA A 68 17.86 0.38 0.92
N PHE A 69 17.41 -0.87 1.01
CA PHE A 69 16.77 -1.43 2.21
C PHE A 69 17.70 -2.34 3.03
N GLY A 70 18.98 -2.43 2.68
CA GLY A 70 19.92 -3.30 3.38
C GLY A 70 20.12 -2.96 4.87
N LYS A 71 19.82 -1.75 5.32
CA LYS A 71 19.82 -1.42 6.76
C LYS A 71 18.52 -1.79 7.47
N LEU A 72 17.46 -2.01 6.70
CA LEU A 72 16.12 -2.24 7.19
C LEU A 72 15.76 -3.73 7.18
N VAL A 73 16.28 -4.46 6.21
CA VAL A 73 15.90 -5.84 5.92
C VAL A 73 17.13 -6.71 5.72
N ARG A 74 17.09 -7.91 6.30
CA ARG A 74 18.00 -9.01 6.03
C ARG A 74 17.20 -10.23 5.63
N SER A 75 17.78 -11.08 4.81
CA SER A 75 17.14 -12.30 4.30
C SER A 75 18.07 -13.50 4.40
N ASP A 76 17.50 -14.67 4.63
CA ASP A 76 18.16 -15.94 4.34
C ASP A 76 17.30 -16.78 3.35
N LEU A 77 17.49 -18.10 3.35
CA LEU A 77 16.76 -19.01 2.47
C LEU A 77 15.26 -19.06 2.74
N TYR A 78 14.80 -18.82 3.96
CA TYR A 78 13.40 -19.05 4.32
C TYR A 78 12.79 -17.92 5.14
N ARG A 79 13.56 -16.86 5.42
CA ARG A 79 13.12 -15.80 6.34
C ARG A 79 13.56 -14.42 5.85
N LEU A 80 12.72 -13.44 6.16
CA LEU A 80 13.10 -12.03 6.20
C LEU A 80 13.05 -11.54 7.65
N ALA A 81 14.08 -10.81 8.05
CA ALA A 81 14.14 -10.03 9.28
C ALA A 81 14.04 -8.55 8.93
N VAL A 82 13.08 -7.84 9.53
CA VAL A 82 12.87 -6.41 9.33
C VAL A 82 12.97 -5.69 10.68
N VAL A 83 13.81 -4.66 10.78
CA VAL A 83 13.95 -3.91 12.04
C VAL A 83 12.78 -2.91 12.23
N THR A 84 12.17 -2.93 13.40
CA THR A 84 11.10 -1.99 13.79
C THR A 84 11.66 -0.61 14.12
N ALA A 85 10.79 0.39 14.27
CA ALA A 85 11.19 1.71 14.76
C ALA A 85 11.69 1.69 16.21
N THR A 86 11.38 0.64 16.97
CA THR A 86 11.82 0.44 18.36
C THR A 86 13.11 -0.39 18.45
N GLY A 87 13.65 -0.86 17.32
CA GLY A 87 14.82 -1.73 17.26
C GLY A 87 14.54 -3.22 17.47
N ALA A 88 13.27 -3.63 17.60
CA ALA A 88 12.89 -5.03 17.56
C ALA A 88 13.01 -5.61 16.13
N THR A 89 12.94 -6.93 15.99
CA THR A 89 12.93 -7.60 14.69
C THR A 89 11.56 -8.22 14.42
N VAL A 90 10.97 -7.91 13.27
CA VAL A 90 9.82 -8.59 12.68
C VAL A 90 10.33 -9.68 11.75
N CYS A 91 9.75 -10.86 11.86
CA CYS A 91 10.12 -12.01 11.06
C CYS A 91 8.99 -12.35 10.08
N VAL A 92 9.35 -12.52 8.82
CA VAL A 92 8.45 -13.00 7.76
C VAL A 92 8.94 -14.37 7.33
N ASP A 93 8.05 -15.35 7.34
CA ASP A 93 8.31 -16.64 6.70
C ASP A 93 8.24 -16.44 5.19
N THR A 94 9.34 -16.77 4.51
CA THR A 94 9.49 -16.67 3.06
C THR A 94 9.86 -18.01 2.45
N SER A 95 9.50 -19.11 3.11
CA SER A 95 9.72 -20.48 2.63
C SER A 95 8.99 -20.78 1.33
N TRP A 96 7.93 -20.03 1.03
CA TRP A 96 7.10 -20.14 -0.17
C TRP A 96 7.30 -18.97 -1.17
N ILE A 97 8.18 -18.01 -0.85
CA ILE A 97 8.50 -16.87 -1.73
C ILE A 97 9.77 -17.16 -2.54
N GLU A 98 9.65 -17.05 -3.86
CA GLU A 98 10.75 -17.20 -4.81
C GLU A 98 11.45 -15.87 -5.10
N ALA A 99 10.69 -14.80 -5.25
CA ALA A 99 11.19 -13.46 -5.53
C ALA A 99 10.41 -12.37 -4.80
N ILE A 100 11.07 -11.24 -4.58
CA ILE A 100 10.45 -10.00 -4.09
C ILE A 100 10.66 -8.90 -5.13
N ASP A 101 9.63 -8.08 -5.32
CA ASP A 101 9.62 -6.98 -6.27
C ASP A 101 8.99 -5.73 -5.66
N ARG A 102 9.21 -4.59 -6.33
CA ARG A 102 8.64 -3.27 -5.97
C ARG A 102 8.71 -2.94 -4.47
N ALA A 103 9.80 -3.35 -3.81
CA ALA A 103 10.01 -3.08 -2.40
C ALA A 103 10.04 -1.56 -2.14
N ALA A 104 9.32 -1.12 -1.12
CA ALA A 104 9.14 0.29 -0.78
C ALA A 104 9.12 0.49 0.73
N ALA A 105 9.59 1.66 1.17
CA ALA A 105 9.33 2.16 2.51
C ALA A 105 8.38 3.35 2.42
N SER A 106 7.46 3.48 3.37
CA SER A 106 6.64 4.69 3.47
C SER A 106 7.52 5.91 3.76
N PRO A 107 7.08 7.14 3.39
CA PRO A 107 7.88 8.35 3.59
C PRO A 107 8.28 8.61 5.06
N ASP A 108 7.43 8.21 6.01
CA ASP A 108 7.70 8.31 7.45
C ASP A 108 8.50 7.11 8.01
N GLY A 109 8.87 6.16 7.15
CA GLY A 109 9.56 4.92 7.51
C GLY A 109 8.72 3.95 8.32
N ARG A 110 7.42 4.20 8.55
CA ARG A 110 6.57 3.32 9.34
C ARG A 110 6.35 1.96 8.68
N PHE A 111 6.11 1.94 7.38
CA PHE A 111 5.82 0.73 6.64
C PHE A 111 7.01 0.34 5.77
N PHE A 112 7.27 -0.96 5.68
CA PHE A 112 8.04 -1.57 4.61
C PHE A 112 7.13 -2.55 3.88
N SER A 113 7.09 -2.51 2.56
CA SER A 113 6.24 -3.41 1.78
C SER A 113 6.93 -3.87 0.51
N PHE A 114 6.46 -4.99 -0.04
CA PHE A 114 6.98 -5.56 -1.29
C PHE A 114 5.93 -6.47 -1.90
N ASP A 115 5.97 -6.60 -3.22
CA ASP A 115 5.30 -7.71 -3.89
C ASP A 115 6.17 -8.95 -3.82
N TRP A 116 5.52 -10.10 -3.87
CA TRP A 116 6.20 -11.37 -3.91
C TRP A 116 5.59 -12.26 -5.00
N THR A 117 6.42 -13.16 -5.51
CA THR A 117 5.99 -14.27 -6.37
C THR A 117 6.50 -15.58 -5.81
N GLY A 118 5.68 -16.63 -5.91
CA GLY A 118 6.00 -18.00 -5.54
C GLY A 118 5.44 -18.99 -6.57
N TYR A 119 5.45 -20.28 -6.21
CA TYR A 119 4.85 -21.30 -7.05
C TYR A 119 3.32 -21.08 -7.14
N GLU A 120 2.84 -20.74 -8.35
CA GLU A 120 1.42 -20.51 -8.69
C GLU A 120 0.70 -19.38 -7.93
N ALA A 121 1.41 -18.67 -7.04
CA ALA A 121 0.87 -17.65 -6.18
C ALA A 121 1.70 -16.36 -6.22
N GLY A 122 1.05 -15.26 -5.91
CA GLY A 122 1.65 -13.95 -5.77
C GLY A 122 0.88 -13.13 -4.75
N GLY A 123 1.52 -12.08 -4.25
CA GLY A 123 0.90 -11.27 -3.22
C GLY A 123 1.61 -9.96 -2.96
N HIS A 124 1.16 -9.25 -1.93
CA HIS A 124 1.81 -8.04 -1.44
C HIS A 124 1.84 -8.04 0.08
N VAL A 125 3.04 -7.99 0.65
CA VAL A 125 3.23 -7.93 2.09
C VAL A 125 3.43 -6.50 2.53
N VAL A 126 2.71 -6.07 3.56
CA VAL A 126 2.92 -4.83 4.32
C VAL A 126 3.41 -5.17 5.72
N ILE A 127 4.54 -4.58 6.10
CA ILE A 127 5.13 -4.70 7.43
C ILE A 127 5.00 -3.37 8.14
N ASP A 128 4.15 -3.30 9.15
CA ASP A 128 4.09 -2.18 10.09
C ASP A 128 5.25 -2.31 11.07
N ARG A 129 6.10 -1.28 11.14
CA ARG A 129 7.31 -1.24 11.98
C ARG A 129 7.06 -0.57 13.33
N THR A 130 5.83 -0.24 13.69
CA THR A 130 5.49 0.31 15.02
C THR A 130 5.48 -0.78 16.09
N GLY A 131 5.78 -0.42 17.35
CA GLY A 131 5.75 -1.37 18.47
C GLY A 131 6.68 -2.57 18.28
N LYS A 132 6.14 -3.79 18.38
CA LYS A 132 6.84 -5.05 18.07
C LYS A 132 6.84 -5.40 16.57
N GLY A 133 6.13 -4.60 15.78
CA GLY A 133 5.85 -4.78 14.38
C GLY A 133 4.77 -5.82 14.08
N GLN A 134 4.28 -5.79 12.85
CA GLN A 134 3.19 -6.64 12.36
C GLN A 134 3.35 -6.87 10.86
N VAL A 135 3.09 -8.09 10.42
CA VAL A 135 3.08 -8.47 9.01
C VAL A 135 1.63 -8.67 8.58
N VAL A 136 1.24 -8.10 7.45
CA VAL A 136 -0.07 -8.29 6.82
C VAL A 136 0.16 -8.61 5.35
N ASP A 137 -0.36 -9.74 4.89
CA ASP A 137 -0.48 -9.99 3.45
C ASP A 137 -1.78 -9.33 2.95
N THR A 138 -1.66 -8.59 1.86
CA THR A 138 -2.72 -7.73 1.31
C THR A 138 -3.13 -8.13 -0.10
N GLY A 139 -2.60 -9.23 -0.65
CA GLY A 139 -2.94 -9.71 -2.01
C GLY A 139 -2.26 -8.91 -3.11
N ALA A 140 -2.42 -7.59 -3.06
CA ALA A 140 -1.84 -6.66 -4.00
C ALA A 140 -1.58 -5.34 -3.28
N THR A 141 -0.75 -4.47 -3.86
CA THR A 141 -0.40 -3.18 -3.23
C THR A 141 -1.65 -2.42 -2.77
N PRO A 142 -1.82 -2.14 -1.46
CA PRO A 142 -3.04 -1.55 -0.97
C PRO A 142 -3.10 -0.05 -1.30
N LEU A 143 -4.32 0.45 -1.48
CA LEU A 143 -4.58 1.89 -1.56
C LEU A 143 -4.57 2.50 -0.16
N THR A 144 -3.77 3.54 0.04
CA THR A 144 -3.82 4.33 1.28
C THR A 144 -4.86 5.44 1.16
N ALA A 145 -5.72 5.58 2.16
CA ALA A 145 -6.71 6.66 2.22
C ALA A 145 -6.03 8.03 2.31
N PRO A 146 -6.61 9.11 1.74
CA PRO A 146 -6.01 10.45 1.75
C PRO A 146 -5.68 10.97 3.15
N GLY A 147 -6.48 10.65 4.16
CA GLY A 147 -6.21 11.01 5.55
C GLY A 147 -5.15 10.15 6.23
N GLY A 148 -4.59 9.14 5.54
CA GLY A 148 -3.54 8.27 6.05
C GLY A 148 -3.99 7.31 7.16
N LYS A 149 -5.31 7.11 7.31
CA LYS A 149 -5.89 6.32 8.41
C LYS A 149 -6.30 4.91 8.02
N ARG A 150 -6.30 4.59 6.72
CA ARG A 150 -6.79 3.29 6.22
C ARG A 150 -6.00 2.80 5.03
N LEU A 151 -5.96 1.48 4.91
CA LEU A 151 -5.54 0.73 3.75
C LEU A 151 -6.73 -0.05 3.21
N ALA A 152 -6.84 -0.19 1.89
CA ALA A 152 -7.80 -1.10 1.26
C ALA A 152 -7.14 -1.87 0.12
N SER A 153 -7.48 -3.14 -0.01
CA SER A 153 -7.03 -3.98 -1.12
C SER A 153 -8.16 -4.86 -1.63
N VAL A 154 -8.06 -5.23 -2.90
CA VAL A 154 -8.83 -6.30 -3.51
C VAL A 154 -7.86 -7.12 -4.35
N GLU A 155 -7.89 -8.42 -4.15
CA GLU A 155 -7.19 -9.41 -4.96
C GLU A 155 -8.04 -10.67 -4.86
N ILE A 156 -8.55 -11.14 -6.00
CA ILE A 156 -9.35 -12.35 -6.08
C ILE A 156 -8.83 -13.14 -7.27
N SER A 157 -8.16 -14.24 -6.99
CA SER A 157 -7.71 -15.15 -8.03
C SER A 157 -8.80 -16.15 -8.37
N ALA A 158 -9.10 -16.32 -9.66
CA ALA A 158 -9.98 -17.38 -10.14
C ALA A 158 -9.46 -18.79 -9.82
N SER A 159 -8.13 -18.93 -9.64
CA SER A 159 -7.51 -20.20 -9.25
C SER A 159 -7.54 -20.44 -7.73
N GLY A 160 -7.93 -19.45 -6.93
CA GLY A 160 -7.87 -19.51 -5.47
C GLY A 160 -6.44 -19.48 -4.90
N PHE A 161 -5.42 -19.33 -5.74
CA PHE A 161 -4.02 -19.29 -5.32
C PHE A 161 -3.50 -17.86 -5.04
N GLY A 162 -4.39 -16.91 -4.76
CA GLY A 162 -4.03 -15.58 -4.26
C GLY A 162 -3.63 -15.59 -2.77
N SER A 163 -2.90 -14.57 -2.35
CA SER A 163 -2.52 -14.43 -0.94
C SER A 163 -3.60 -13.80 -0.07
N LEU A 164 -4.55 -13.08 -0.69
CA LEU A 164 -5.71 -12.50 -0.02
C LEU A 164 -7.01 -13.20 -0.44
N ASN A 165 -7.23 -13.38 -1.75
CA ASN A 165 -8.49 -13.90 -2.32
C ASN A 165 -9.77 -13.23 -1.76
N ALA A 166 -9.70 -11.94 -1.47
CA ALA A 166 -10.77 -11.18 -0.83
C ALA A 166 -10.67 -9.68 -1.13
N PHE A 167 -11.69 -8.93 -0.69
CA PHE A 167 -11.59 -7.51 -0.42
C PHE A 167 -11.37 -7.29 1.07
N ALA A 168 -10.40 -6.45 1.44
CA ALA A 168 -10.14 -6.13 2.85
C ALA A 168 -9.79 -4.66 3.09
N VAL A 169 -10.11 -4.20 4.30
CA VAL A 169 -9.83 -2.83 4.78
C VAL A 169 -9.18 -2.93 6.16
N TRP A 170 -8.09 -2.17 6.34
CA TRP A 170 -7.39 -2.06 7.61
C TRP A 170 -7.38 -0.62 8.10
N ASP A 171 -7.72 -0.42 9.37
CA ASP A 171 -7.43 0.83 10.08
C ASP A 171 -5.93 0.88 10.44
N ILE A 172 -5.31 2.03 10.22
CA ILE A 172 -3.94 2.33 10.63
C ILE A 172 -3.99 2.94 12.04
N LEU A 173 -3.65 2.15 13.06
CA LEU A 173 -3.67 2.57 14.47
C LEU A 173 -2.33 3.25 14.85
N PRO A 174 -2.18 3.85 16.04
CA PRO A 174 -0.87 4.33 16.50
C PRO A 174 0.19 3.23 16.57
N VAL A 175 -0.23 2.01 16.87
CA VAL A 175 0.60 0.80 16.83
C VAL A 175 -0.17 -0.29 16.11
N GLY A 176 0.37 -0.75 14.98
CA GLY A 176 -0.19 -1.82 14.17
C GLY A 176 -1.32 -1.39 13.22
N LEU A 177 -1.77 -2.40 12.47
CA LEU A 177 -2.90 -2.40 11.56
C LEU A 177 -4.01 -3.27 12.17
N LYS A 178 -5.25 -2.79 12.08
CA LYS A 178 -6.43 -3.57 12.47
C LYS A 178 -7.30 -3.82 11.25
N GLU A 179 -7.47 -5.08 10.87
CA GLU A 179 -8.46 -5.44 9.87
C GLU A 179 -9.86 -5.11 10.40
N ILE A 180 -10.60 -4.30 9.64
CA ILE A 180 -11.97 -3.87 9.98
C ILE A 180 -13.00 -4.41 9.00
N ALA A 181 -12.55 -4.98 7.89
CA ALA A 181 -13.37 -5.71 6.93
C ALA A 181 -12.51 -6.73 6.19
N HIS A 182 -13.09 -7.91 5.98
CA HIS A 182 -12.58 -8.98 5.15
C HIS A 182 -13.81 -9.61 4.48
N VAL A 183 -13.85 -9.57 3.15
CA VAL A 183 -15.01 -10.03 2.37
C VAL A 183 -14.50 -10.95 1.28
N GLU A 184 -14.66 -12.25 1.52
CA GLU A 184 -14.37 -13.33 0.57
C GLU A 184 -15.64 -13.73 -0.21
N ASP A 185 -16.79 -13.76 0.49
CA ASP A 185 -18.04 -14.28 -0.06
C ASP A 185 -18.82 -13.27 -0.91
N GLY A 186 -19.42 -13.78 -1.99
CA GLY A 186 -20.37 -13.04 -2.82
C GLY A 186 -19.74 -12.03 -3.78
N LEU A 187 -18.41 -12.05 -3.91
CA LEU A 187 -17.68 -11.30 -4.93
C LEU A 187 -17.58 -12.13 -6.21
N PRO A 188 -17.84 -11.54 -7.39
CA PRO A 188 -17.57 -12.20 -8.67
C PRO A 188 -16.12 -12.70 -8.77
N THR A 189 -15.95 -13.96 -9.17
CA THR A 189 -14.66 -14.63 -9.33
C THR A 189 -14.31 -14.92 -10.80
N ASP A 190 -15.26 -14.68 -11.72
CA ASP A 190 -15.15 -14.95 -13.16
C ASP A 190 -14.49 -13.81 -13.95
N GLY A 191 -13.50 -13.12 -13.38
CA GLY A 191 -12.95 -11.90 -13.98
C GLY A 191 -11.91 -11.18 -13.13
N GLU A 192 -11.56 -9.96 -13.53
CA GLU A 192 -10.49 -9.17 -12.93
C GLU A 192 -11.05 -8.05 -12.03
N TRP A 193 -10.62 -8.02 -10.77
CA TRP A 193 -10.87 -6.89 -9.88
C TRP A 193 -9.80 -5.83 -10.00
N ARG A 194 -10.21 -4.56 -9.95
CA ARG A 194 -9.31 -3.41 -9.98
C ARG A 194 -9.61 -2.47 -8.84
N LYS A 195 -8.53 -2.01 -8.23
CA LYS A 195 -8.55 -0.91 -7.26
C LYS A 195 -8.73 0.41 -8.01
N GLY A 196 -9.68 1.22 -7.54
CA GLY A 196 -9.89 2.59 -8.02
C GLY A 196 -9.17 3.59 -7.12
N SER A 197 -9.95 4.44 -6.45
CA SER A 197 -9.45 5.51 -5.59
C SER A 197 -10.31 5.67 -4.35
N TRP A 198 -9.76 6.32 -3.34
CA TRP A 198 -10.51 6.70 -2.14
C TRP A 198 -11.34 7.97 -2.38
N HIS A 199 -12.61 7.94 -1.94
CA HIS A 199 -13.48 9.10 -1.80
C HIS A 199 -13.52 9.53 -0.32
N GLY A 200 -12.55 10.38 0.03
CA GLY A 200 -12.19 10.62 1.43
C GLY A 200 -11.76 9.33 2.13
N ASP A 201 -11.88 9.26 3.45
CA ASP A 201 -11.48 8.07 4.22
C ASP A 201 -12.61 7.04 4.38
N ARG A 202 -13.75 7.26 3.72
CA ARG A 202 -15.01 6.55 4.05
C ARG A 202 -15.56 5.70 2.91
N CYS A 203 -14.98 5.77 1.72
CA CYS A 203 -15.37 4.95 0.60
C CYS A 203 -14.19 4.73 -0.35
N VAL A 204 -14.08 3.54 -0.91
CA VAL A 204 -13.11 3.20 -1.95
C VAL A 204 -13.88 2.77 -3.20
N THR A 205 -13.52 3.32 -4.35
CA THR A 205 -14.01 2.84 -5.64
C THR A 205 -13.20 1.65 -6.08
N LEU A 206 -13.90 0.72 -6.69
CA LEU A 206 -13.39 -0.51 -7.28
C LEU A 206 -13.97 -0.59 -8.69
N SER A 207 -13.42 -1.48 -9.51
CA SER A 207 -14.10 -1.88 -10.74
C SER A 207 -13.85 -3.36 -11.02
N TYR A 208 -14.76 -3.95 -11.77
CA TYR A 208 -14.69 -5.36 -12.12
C TYR A 208 -14.81 -5.56 -13.63
N VAL A 209 -13.90 -6.33 -14.22
CA VAL A 209 -13.94 -6.72 -15.63
C VAL A 209 -14.24 -8.19 -15.72
N ARG A 210 -15.46 -8.52 -16.15
CA ARG A 210 -15.86 -9.91 -16.40
C ARG A 210 -14.96 -10.56 -17.44
N SER A 211 -14.69 -11.85 -17.28
CA SER A 211 -13.79 -12.63 -18.15
C SER A 211 -14.13 -12.53 -19.64
N GLU A 212 -15.41 -12.45 -20.01
CA GLU A 212 -15.81 -12.31 -21.42
C GLU A 212 -15.39 -10.97 -22.06
N ARG A 213 -14.98 -9.98 -21.26
CA ARG A 213 -14.44 -8.69 -21.71
C ARG A 213 -12.93 -8.59 -21.59
N ILE A 214 -12.25 -9.60 -21.02
CA ILE A 214 -10.79 -9.60 -20.90
C ILE A 214 -10.21 -9.81 -22.31
N PRO A 215 -9.34 -8.90 -22.79
CA PRO A 215 -8.75 -9.01 -24.12
C PRO A 215 -7.72 -10.14 -24.16
N GLU A 216 -7.53 -10.74 -25.33
CA GLU A 216 -6.47 -11.75 -25.53
C GLU A 216 -5.08 -11.18 -25.21
N ASN A 217 -4.84 -9.91 -25.57
CA ASN A 217 -3.64 -9.19 -25.15
C ASN A 217 -3.87 -8.53 -23.79
N TYR A 218 -3.29 -9.10 -22.73
CA TYR A 218 -3.43 -8.60 -21.36
C TYR A 218 -2.95 -7.15 -21.18
N GLU A 219 -2.05 -6.65 -22.04
CA GLU A 219 -1.62 -5.23 -22.01
C GLU A 219 -2.76 -4.25 -22.34
N ASP A 220 -3.80 -4.72 -23.03
CA ASP A 220 -5.00 -3.92 -23.34
C ASP A 220 -6.01 -3.94 -22.20
N LEU A 221 -5.85 -4.82 -21.20
CA LEU A 221 -6.77 -4.95 -20.07
C LEU A 221 -7.03 -3.60 -19.39
N PRO A 222 -6.03 -2.76 -19.04
CA PRO A 222 -6.28 -1.45 -18.41
C PRO A 222 -7.18 -0.51 -19.23
N LYS A 223 -7.33 -0.72 -20.55
CA LYS A 223 -8.17 0.09 -21.44
C LYS A 223 -9.63 -0.37 -21.45
N VAL A 224 -9.91 -1.59 -20.99
CA VAL A 224 -11.28 -2.13 -20.90
C VAL A 224 -12.02 -1.45 -19.75
N ALA A 225 -13.20 -0.93 -20.04
CA ALA A 225 -14.07 -0.35 -19.03
C ALA A 225 -14.52 -1.42 -18.03
N GLY A 226 -14.30 -1.16 -16.74
CA GLY A 226 -14.82 -2.00 -15.66
C GLY A 226 -16.22 -1.59 -15.24
N ASP A 227 -16.98 -2.57 -14.76
CA ASP A 227 -18.24 -2.32 -14.07
C ASP A 227 -17.90 -1.62 -12.75
N PRO A 228 -18.56 -0.51 -12.41
CA PRO A 228 -18.24 0.24 -11.21
C PRO A 228 -18.69 -0.52 -9.97
N TRP A 229 -17.84 -0.52 -8.95
CA TRP A 229 -18.11 -1.05 -7.63
C TRP A 229 -17.58 -0.08 -6.56
N PHE A 230 -18.06 -0.20 -5.35
CA PHE A 230 -17.53 0.55 -4.22
C PHE A 230 -17.66 -0.23 -2.91
N ALA A 231 -16.84 0.11 -1.92
CA ALA A 231 -17.00 -0.32 -0.55
C ALA A 231 -16.90 0.89 0.38
N ALA A 232 -17.82 1.03 1.34
CA ALA A 232 -17.90 2.21 2.19
C ALA A 232 -18.09 1.89 3.68
N ALA A 233 -17.66 2.79 4.56
CA ALA A 233 -17.93 2.64 6.00
C ALA A 233 -19.44 2.53 6.29
N ALA A 234 -20.29 3.24 5.53
CA ALA A 234 -21.74 3.26 5.71
C ALA A 234 -22.41 1.90 5.43
N ASN A 235 -21.83 1.07 4.57
CA ASN A 235 -22.32 -0.28 4.27
C ASN A 235 -21.41 -1.38 4.86
N LYS A 236 -20.72 -1.05 5.97
CA LYS A 236 -19.79 -1.96 6.66
C LYS A 236 -18.71 -2.54 5.73
N TRP A 237 -18.26 -1.74 4.76
CA TRP A 237 -17.24 -2.06 3.77
C TRP A 237 -17.57 -3.26 2.87
N LYS A 238 -18.83 -3.67 2.78
CA LYS A 238 -19.22 -4.69 1.79
C LYS A 238 -19.08 -4.09 0.38
N PRO A 239 -18.33 -4.71 -0.55
CA PRO A 239 -18.35 -4.27 -1.95
C PRO A 239 -19.76 -4.38 -2.54
N LEU A 240 -20.21 -3.32 -3.21
CA LEU A 240 -21.50 -3.25 -3.90
C LEU A 240 -21.31 -2.65 -5.31
N PRO A 241 -22.14 -3.03 -6.29
CA PRO A 241 -22.15 -2.38 -7.60
C PRO A 241 -22.52 -0.89 -7.50
N GLY A 242 -21.93 -0.07 -8.37
CA GLY A 242 -22.18 1.36 -8.48
C GLY A 242 -21.03 2.23 -7.97
N ASP A 243 -21.33 3.49 -7.72
CA ASP A 243 -20.36 4.51 -7.31
C ASP A 243 -20.38 4.78 -5.81
N CYS A 244 -19.27 5.31 -5.29
CA CYS A 244 -19.25 5.87 -3.94
C CYS A 244 -20.35 6.93 -3.77
N PRO A 245 -21.15 6.88 -2.69
CA PRO A 245 -22.18 7.89 -2.47
C PRO A 245 -21.55 9.26 -2.19
N HIS A 246 -22.27 10.32 -2.55
CA HIS A 246 -21.88 11.69 -2.20
C HIS A 246 -22.06 11.89 -0.69
N PHE A 247 -20.96 12.21 0.01
CA PHE A 247 -20.93 12.50 1.44
C PHE A 247 -20.75 13.99 1.71
#